data_AF-A0A8S3HHV8-F1
#
_entry.id   AF-A0A8S3HHV8-F1
#
_cell.length_a   1.000
_cell.length_b   1.000
_cell.length_c   1.000
_cell.angle_alpha   90.00
_cell.angle_beta   90.00
_cell.angle_gamma   90.00
#
_symmetry.space_group_name_H-M   'P 1'
#
loop_
_entity.id
_entity.type
_entity.pdbx_description
1 polymer ?
#
loop_
_entity_poly.entity_id
_entity_poly.type
_entity_poly.pdbx_seq_one_letter_code
_entity_poly.pdbx_strand_id
1 'polypeptide(L)'
;IFNDISSTVIKGAQQLKHVVEETSIIGGFTKEHEKFLTEKRTQQRREEAAVAPWIGYNEEDDMKNQILALSKEKRNFLRNPPPGANYHFDMAALYPVALATLDVDENLKQMRFDLVPKQINEETFWCNYFYRVSLIKQSTQLSALAHENASPQSPDETHGSKSAR
;
A
#
# COMPACT_ATOMS: atom_id res chain seq x y z
N ILE A 1 -9.79 -64.62 -22.42
CA ILE A 1 -8.62 -64.43 -21.53
C ILE A 1 -7.85 -63.20 -22.01
N PHE A 2 -8.41 -61.99 -21.90
CA PHE A 2 -7.77 -60.74 -22.36
C PHE A 2 -8.34 -59.49 -21.65
N ASN A 3 -8.64 -59.58 -20.34
CA ASN A 3 -9.18 -58.42 -19.59
C ASN A 3 -8.39 -58.04 -18.32
N ASP A 4 -7.32 -58.76 -17.98
CA ASP A 4 -6.61 -58.58 -16.69
C ASP A 4 -5.23 -57.91 -16.79
N ILE A 5 -4.68 -57.76 -18.00
CA ILE A 5 -3.33 -57.19 -18.19
C ILE A 5 -3.39 -55.65 -18.25
N SER A 6 -4.45 -55.07 -18.81
CA SER A 6 -4.64 -53.60 -18.83
C SER A 6 -4.81 -53.01 -17.42
N SER A 7 -5.54 -53.70 -16.53
CA SER A 7 -5.79 -53.17 -15.18
C SER A 7 -4.51 -53.14 -14.32
N THR A 8 -3.60 -54.10 -14.54
CA THR A 8 -2.36 -54.24 -13.78
C THR A 8 -1.30 -53.21 -14.19
N VAL A 9 -1.18 -52.92 -15.50
CA VAL A 9 -0.25 -51.89 -16.01
C VAL A 9 -0.71 -50.47 -15.63
N ILE A 10 -2.02 -50.22 -15.66
CA ILE A 10 -2.59 -48.92 -15.26
C ILE A 10 -2.38 -48.66 -13.76
N LYS A 11 -2.56 -49.68 -12.91
CA LYS A 11 -2.31 -49.57 -11.47
C LYS A 11 -0.84 -49.33 -11.14
N GLY A 12 0.09 -49.96 -11.86
CA GLY A 12 1.53 -49.75 -11.70
C GLY A 12 1.97 -48.31 -12.05
N ALA A 13 1.42 -47.74 -13.12
CA ALA A 13 1.72 -46.35 -13.51
C ALA A 13 1.14 -45.31 -12.52
N GLN A 14 -0.03 -45.59 -11.95
CA GLN A 14 -0.66 -44.73 -10.94
C GLN A 14 0.11 -44.74 -9.61
N GLN A 15 0.59 -45.90 -9.18
CA GLN A 15 1.36 -46.00 -7.93
C GLN A 15 2.77 -45.40 -8.06
N LEU A 16 3.45 -45.53 -9.20
CA LEU A 16 4.74 -44.88 -9.43
C LEU A 16 4.65 -43.35 -9.46
N LYS A 17 3.57 -42.78 -10.01
CA LYS A 17 3.30 -41.33 -9.93
C LYS A 17 3.11 -40.87 -8.49
N HIS A 18 2.30 -41.59 -7.71
CA HIS A 18 2.02 -41.26 -6.31
C HIS A 18 3.29 -41.31 -5.45
N VAL A 19 4.12 -42.33 -5.63
CA VAL A 19 5.39 -42.47 -4.91
C VAL A 19 6.40 -41.39 -5.33
N VAL A 20 6.47 -40.99 -6.60
CA VAL A 20 7.33 -39.88 -7.01
C VAL A 20 6.85 -38.54 -6.44
N GLU A 21 5.55 -38.32 -6.29
CA GLU A 21 4.99 -37.12 -5.66
C GLU A 21 5.23 -37.07 -4.13
N GLU A 22 5.12 -38.21 -3.45
CA GLU A 22 5.27 -38.30 -1.98
C GLU A 22 6.72 -38.43 -1.50
N THR A 23 7.60 -39.07 -2.28
CA THR A 23 8.98 -39.39 -1.85
C THR A 23 10.05 -38.47 -2.45
N SER A 24 9.67 -37.57 -3.37
CA SER A 24 10.65 -36.76 -4.08
C SER A 24 10.76 -35.36 -3.48
N ILE A 25 11.98 -35.02 -3.04
CA ILE A 25 12.45 -33.66 -2.77
C ILE A 25 12.04 -32.69 -3.90
N ILE A 26 11.88 -33.20 -5.12
CA ILE A 26 11.44 -32.47 -6.32
C ILE A 26 9.94 -32.13 -6.28
N GLY A 27 9.09 -32.97 -5.71
CA GLY A 27 7.65 -32.69 -5.54
C GLY A 27 7.41 -31.57 -4.53
N GLY A 28 8.13 -31.59 -3.41
CA GLY A 28 8.17 -30.49 -2.44
C GLY A 28 8.68 -29.18 -3.07
N PHE A 29 9.81 -29.25 -3.78
CA PHE A 29 10.40 -28.10 -4.48
C PHE A 29 9.47 -27.48 -5.53
N THR A 30 8.79 -28.31 -6.34
CA THR A 30 7.85 -27.82 -7.37
C THR A 30 6.65 -27.12 -6.72
N LYS A 31 6.10 -27.70 -5.66
CA LYS A 31 4.99 -27.11 -4.89
C LYS A 31 5.38 -25.80 -4.21
N GLU A 32 6.59 -25.72 -3.64
CA GLU A 32 7.11 -24.48 -3.05
C GLU A 32 7.38 -23.41 -4.12
N HIS A 33 7.88 -23.82 -5.29
CA HIS A 33 8.08 -22.92 -6.41
C HIS A 33 6.75 -22.32 -6.93
N GLU A 34 5.71 -23.13 -7.07
CA GLU A 34 4.37 -22.64 -7.47
C GLU A 34 3.76 -21.70 -6.44
N LYS A 35 3.90 -22.02 -5.14
CA LYS A 35 3.49 -21.10 -4.06
C LYS A 35 4.22 -19.77 -4.14
N PHE A 36 5.54 -19.78 -4.33
CA PHE A 36 6.34 -18.57 -4.46
C PHE A 36 5.89 -17.72 -5.66
N LEU A 37 5.66 -18.33 -6.83
CA LEU A 37 5.16 -17.61 -8.02
C LEU A 37 3.76 -17.01 -7.77
N THR A 38 2.90 -17.74 -7.07
CA THR A 38 1.53 -17.28 -6.74
C THR A 38 1.55 -16.13 -5.74
N GLU A 39 2.38 -16.22 -4.72
CA GLU A 39 2.62 -15.13 -3.75
C GLU A 39 3.19 -13.91 -4.46
N LYS A 40 4.18 -14.08 -5.34
CA LYS A 40 4.75 -12.98 -6.13
C LYS A 40 3.72 -12.27 -7.00
N ARG A 41 2.87 -13.01 -7.73
CA ARG A 41 1.77 -12.41 -8.51
C ARG A 41 0.74 -11.70 -7.65
N THR A 42 0.47 -12.23 -6.45
CA THR A 42 -0.48 -11.62 -5.51
C THR A 42 0.09 -10.35 -4.90
N GLN A 43 1.37 -10.36 -4.55
CA GLN A 43 2.11 -9.19 -4.09
C GLN A 43 2.17 -8.11 -5.17
N GLN A 44 2.49 -8.49 -6.41
CA GLN A 44 2.52 -7.55 -7.53
C GLN A 44 1.14 -6.92 -7.78
N ARG A 45 0.05 -7.68 -7.71
CA ARG A 45 -1.30 -7.10 -7.80
C ARG A 45 -1.63 -6.15 -6.65
N ARG A 46 -1.10 -6.39 -5.44
CA ARG A 46 -1.26 -5.46 -4.31
C ARG A 46 -0.46 -4.19 -4.50
N GLU A 47 0.72 -4.27 -5.11
CA GLU A 47 1.54 -3.12 -5.49
C GLU A 47 0.89 -2.31 -6.61
N GLU A 48 0.37 -2.98 -7.64
CA GLU A 48 -0.39 -2.33 -8.74
C GLU A 48 -1.70 -1.70 -8.26
N ALA A 49 -2.32 -2.25 -7.21
CA ALA A 49 -3.50 -1.67 -6.57
C ALA A 49 -3.17 -0.60 -5.52
N ALA A 50 -1.92 -0.48 -5.09
CA ALA A 50 -1.54 0.50 -4.09
C ALA A 50 -1.54 1.89 -4.73
N VAL A 51 -2.26 2.81 -4.10
CA VAL A 51 -2.35 4.19 -4.55
C VAL A 51 -1.46 5.09 -3.71
N ALA A 52 -1.06 6.22 -4.31
CA ALA A 52 -0.31 7.25 -3.61
C ALA A 52 -1.08 7.77 -2.38
N PRO A 53 -0.38 8.28 -1.35
CA PRO A 53 -0.97 8.53 -0.04
C PRO A 53 -2.03 9.63 0.02
N TRP A 54 -2.12 10.50 -1.00
CA TRP A 54 -3.08 11.60 -1.10
C TRP A 54 -4.39 11.23 -1.81
N ILE A 55 -4.47 10.05 -2.43
CA ILE A 55 -5.67 9.60 -3.14
C ILE A 55 -6.78 9.24 -2.13
N GLY A 56 -8.01 9.64 -2.42
CA GLY A 56 -9.21 9.44 -1.60
C GLY A 56 -9.52 10.58 -0.62
N TYR A 57 -8.86 11.72 -0.71
CA TYR A 57 -9.11 12.90 0.13
C TYR A 57 -9.87 13.99 -0.65
N ASN A 58 -10.61 14.87 0.02
CA ASN A 58 -11.32 15.95 -0.70
C ASN A 58 -10.34 16.96 -1.33
N GLU A 59 -9.21 17.20 -0.68
CA GLU A 59 -8.17 18.17 -1.05
C GLU A 59 -6.94 17.43 -1.64
N GLU A 60 -7.14 16.50 -2.57
CA GLU A 60 -6.06 15.62 -3.07
C GLU A 60 -4.87 16.40 -3.63
N ASP A 61 -5.10 17.43 -4.45
CA ASP A 61 -4.03 18.19 -5.10
C ASP A 61 -3.17 18.96 -4.10
N ASP A 62 -3.80 19.60 -3.11
CA ASP A 62 -3.09 20.32 -2.07
C ASP A 62 -2.33 19.37 -1.15
N MET A 63 -2.95 18.24 -0.78
CA MET A 63 -2.27 17.19 0.00
C MET A 63 -1.08 16.61 -0.77
N LYS A 64 -1.25 16.34 -2.06
CA LYS A 64 -0.19 15.87 -2.95
C LYS A 64 0.98 16.85 -2.96
N ASN A 65 0.71 18.14 -3.18
CA ASN A 65 1.75 19.17 -3.21
C ASN A 65 2.53 19.25 -1.88
N GLN A 66 1.84 19.18 -0.75
CA GLN A 66 2.47 19.16 0.56
C GLN A 66 3.33 17.91 0.78
N ILE A 67 2.84 16.74 0.37
CA ILE A 67 3.59 15.48 0.49
C ILE A 67 4.84 15.50 -0.41
N LEU A 68 4.72 15.92 -1.67
CA LEU A 68 5.87 16.02 -2.59
C LEU A 68 6.90 17.06 -2.12
N ALA A 69 6.47 18.11 -1.40
CA ALA A 69 7.38 19.08 -0.82
C ALA A 69 8.27 18.47 0.27
N LEU A 70 7.84 17.39 0.95
CA LEU A 70 8.65 16.72 1.96
C LEU A 70 9.98 16.23 1.39
N SER A 71 9.96 15.73 0.15
CA SER A 71 11.11 15.14 -0.54
C SER A 71 12.20 16.13 -0.91
N LYS A 72 11.91 17.43 -0.84
CA LYS A 72 12.89 18.49 -1.11
C LYS A 72 13.79 18.78 0.10
N GLU A 73 13.40 18.32 1.29
CA GLU A 73 14.13 18.62 2.52
C GLU A 73 14.67 17.36 3.20
N LYS A 74 16.00 17.19 3.13
CA LYS A 74 16.71 16.05 3.73
C LYS A 74 16.36 15.78 5.21
N ARG A 75 16.04 16.83 5.98
CA ARG A 75 15.68 16.70 7.41
C ARG A 75 14.42 15.85 7.65
N ASN A 76 13.54 15.73 6.66
CA ASN A 76 12.31 14.94 6.78
C ASN A 76 12.58 13.43 6.86
N PHE A 77 13.73 12.99 6.35
CA PHE A 77 14.15 11.58 6.36
C PHE A 77 15.03 11.24 7.56
N LEU A 78 15.75 12.21 8.12
CA LEU A 78 16.75 11.97 9.17
C LEU A 78 16.22 12.17 10.60
N ARG A 79 15.12 12.91 10.77
CA ARG A 79 14.56 13.20 12.08
C ARG A 79 13.46 12.20 12.42
N ASN A 80 13.74 11.37 13.43
CA ASN A 80 12.76 10.42 13.95
C ASN A 80 11.50 11.12 14.49
N PRO A 81 10.35 10.42 14.50
CA PRO A 81 9.19 10.85 15.26
C PRO A 81 9.55 11.15 16.72
N PRO A 82 8.97 12.20 17.35
CA PRO A 82 9.19 12.47 18.76
C PRO A 82 8.82 11.27 19.64
N PRO A 83 9.57 10.99 20.72
CA PRO A 83 9.17 9.99 21.71
C PRO A 83 7.78 10.31 22.25
N GLY A 84 6.88 9.31 22.28
CA GLY A 84 5.51 9.47 22.75
C GLY A 84 4.52 10.00 21.72
N ALA A 85 4.93 10.27 20.48
CA ALA A 85 3.98 10.52 19.40
C ALA A 85 3.06 9.31 19.21
N ASN A 86 1.75 9.54 19.09
CA ASN A 86 0.78 8.50 18.76
C ASN A 86 0.88 8.16 17.27
N TYR A 87 1.92 7.44 16.90
CA TYR A 87 2.23 7.05 15.53
C TYR A 87 2.75 5.60 15.52
N HIS A 88 2.06 4.74 14.78
CA HIS A 88 2.47 3.36 14.55
C HIS A 88 2.88 3.18 13.10
N PHE A 89 4.07 2.64 12.87
CA PHE A 89 4.62 2.38 11.56
C PHE A 89 4.80 0.87 11.36
N ASP A 90 4.22 0.35 10.29
CA ASP A 90 4.46 -1.01 9.80
C ASP A 90 4.99 -0.91 8.37
N MET A 91 6.26 -1.27 8.22
CA MET A 91 6.95 -1.25 6.93
C MET A 91 6.26 -2.15 5.91
N ALA A 92 5.85 -3.37 6.30
CA ALA A 92 5.27 -4.33 5.35
C ALA A 92 3.91 -3.85 4.83
N ALA A 93 3.10 -3.24 5.70
CA ALA A 93 1.81 -2.68 5.32
C ALA A 93 1.94 -1.44 4.43
N LEU A 94 2.92 -0.58 4.70
CA LEU A 94 3.08 0.69 3.99
C LEU A 94 3.98 0.62 2.76
N TYR A 95 4.76 -0.44 2.58
CA TYR A 95 5.69 -0.56 1.46
C TYR A 95 5.04 -0.44 0.07
N PRO A 96 3.86 -1.05 -0.21
CA PRO A 96 3.19 -0.84 -1.49
C PRO A 96 2.85 0.63 -1.77
N VAL A 97 2.44 1.38 -0.74
CA VAL A 97 2.19 2.84 -0.85
C VAL A 97 3.49 3.59 -1.08
N ALA A 98 4.60 3.14 -0.48
CA ALA A 98 5.93 3.71 -0.69
C ALA A 98 6.35 3.60 -2.16
N LEU A 99 6.17 2.42 -2.76
CA LEU A 99 6.46 2.19 -4.18
C LEU A 99 5.60 3.08 -5.09
N ALA A 100 4.29 3.11 -4.86
CA ALA A 100 3.38 3.99 -5.61
C ALA A 100 3.74 5.48 -5.48
N THR A 101 4.25 5.90 -4.31
CA THR A 101 4.72 7.28 -4.10
C THR A 101 6.03 7.55 -4.84
N LEU A 102 6.97 6.60 -4.80
CA LEU A 102 8.23 6.69 -5.53
C LEU A 102 7.97 6.88 -7.01
N ASP A 103 7.07 6.10 -7.62
CA ASP A 103 6.78 6.18 -9.06
C ASP A 103 6.39 7.59 -9.54
N VAL A 104 5.85 8.42 -8.63
CA VAL A 104 5.44 9.80 -8.92
C VAL A 104 6.48 10.84 -8.47
N ASP A 105 7.27 10.56 -7.43
CA ASP A 105 8.20 11.52 -6.81
C ASP A 105 9.68 11.18 -7.06
N GLU A 106 10.26 11.81 -8.08
CA GLU A 106 11.69 11.67 -8.41
C GLU A 106 12.61 12.22 -7.32
N ASN A 107 12.21 13.25 -6.56
CA ASN A 107 13.04 13.76 -5.46
C ASN A 107 13.10 12.74 -4.32
N LEU A 108 12.00 12.02 -4.07
CA LEU A 108 11.96 10.94 -3.09
C LEU A 108 12.88 9.79 -3.48
N LYS A 109 12.87 9.38 -4.77
CA LYS A 109 13.81 8.37 -5.30
C LYS A 109 15.26 8.80 -5.07
N GLN A 110 15.59 10.04 -5.41
CA GLN A 110 16.93 10.59 -5.24
C GLN A 110 17.36 10.62 -3.76
N MET A 111 16.49 11.09 -2.86
CA MET A 111 16.76 11.08 -1.42
C MET A 111 16.98 9.67 -0.89
N ARG A 112 16.17 8.70 -1.32
CA ARG A 112 16.35 7.30 -0.93
C ARG A 112 17.70 6.76 -1.38
N PHE A 113 18.10 7.01 -2.62
CA PHE A 113 19.39 6.60 -3.17
C PHE A 113 20.59 7.25 -2.44
N ASP A 114 20.44 8.50 -2.00
CA ASP A 114 21.50 9.24 -1.33
C ASP A 114 21.61 8.93 0.17
N LEU A 115 20.53 8.50 0.81
CA LEU A 115 20.48 8.30 2.26
C LEU A 115 20.50 6.82 2.66
N VAL A 116 20.06 5.89 1.80
CA VAL A 116 19.94 4.46 2.13
C VAL A 116 20.89 3.61 1.29
N PRO A 117 21.67 2.69 1.89
CA PRO A 117 21.90 2.50 3.33
C PRO A 117 22.97 3.45 3.90
N LYS A 118 23.35 4.51 3.17
CA LYS A 118 24.54 5.33 3.44
C LYS A 118 24.51 6.07 4.78
N GLN A 119 23.34 6.54 5.22
CA GLN A 119 23.16 7.32 6.44
C GLN A 119 22.12 6.69 7.38
N ILE A 120 21.06 6.13 6.82
CA ILE A 120 20.00 5.44 7.56
C ILE A 120 19.58 4.17 6.82
N ASN A 121 18.94 3.24 7.54
CA ASN A 121 18.36 2.05 6.91
C ASN A 121 17.00 2.36 6.27
N GLU A 122 16.53 1.43 5.45
CA GLU A 122 15.26 1.52 4.70
C GLU A 122 14.06 1.78 5.64
N GLU A 123 13.99 1.04 6.74
CA GLU A 123 12.87 1.13 7.69
C GLU A 123 12.80 2.51 8.36
N THR A 124 13.95 3.07 8.76
CA THR A 124 14.04 4.40 9.36
C THR A 124 13.68 5.49 8.35
N PHE A 125 14.14 5.36 7.10
CA PHE A 125 13.81 6.29 6.02
C PHE A 125 12.28 6.40 5.84
N TRP A 126 11.62 5.25 5.73
CA TRP A 126 10.17 5.20 5.53
C TRP A 126 9.38 5.59 6.76
N CYS A 127 9.79 5.15 7.96
CA CYS A 127 9.15 5.55 9.22
C CYS A 127 9.14 7.08 9.36
N ASN A 128 10.28 7.72 9.08
CA ASN A 128 10.41 9.17 9.19
C ASN A 128 9.58 9.90 8.13
N TYR A 129 9.63 9.44 6.88
CA TYR A 129 8.84 10.01 5.78
C TYR A 129 7.33 9.88 6.04
N PHE A 130 6.84 8.67 6.33
CA PHE A 130 5.42 8.43 6.54
C PHE A 130 4.89 9.08 7.82
N TYR A 131 5.74 9.32 8.81
CA TYR A 131 5.34 10.14 9.95
C TYR A 131 5.01 11.58 9.50
N ARG A 132 5.84 12.21 8.66
CA ARG A 132 5.53 13.55 8.11
C ARG A 132 4.26 13.53 7.26
N VAL A 133 4.09 12.50 6.44
CA VAL A 133 2.85 12.30 5.66
C VAL A 133 1.63 12.20 6.59
N SER A 134 1.74 11.51 7.72
CA SER A 134 0.63 11.39 8.69
C SER A 134 0.24 12.73 9.30
N LEU A 135 1.22 13.60 9.58
CA LEU A 135 0.96 14.95 10.10
C LEU A 135 0.23 15.81 9.07
N ILE A 136 0.64 15.73 7.80
CA ILE A 136 -0.06 16.43 6.70
C ILE A 136 -1.51 15.95 6.64
N LYS A 137 -1.74 14.63 6.56
CA LYS A 137 -3.09 14.05 6.51
C LYS A 137 -3.99 14.53 7.64
N GLN A 138 -3.48 14.49 8.88
CA GLN A 138 -4.19 14.99 10.05
C GLN A 138 -4.52 16.48 9.92
N SER A 139 -3.57 17.30 9.48
CA SER A 139 -3.76 18.75 9.35
C SER A 139 -4.76 19.13 8.25
N THR A 140 -4.76 18.41 7.12
CA THR A 140 -5.70 18.60 6.01
C THR A 140 -7.12 18.23 6.44
N GLN A 141 -7.30 17.09 7.10
CA GLN A 141 -8.62 16.66 7.57
C GLN A 141 -9.21 17.62 8.61
N LEU A 142 -8.38 18.12 9.54
CA LEU A 142 -8.83 19.13 10.51
C LEU A 142 -9.22 20.44 9.82
N SER A 143 -8.47 20.86 8.81
CA SER A 143 -8.78 22.05 8.01
C SER A 143 -10.10 21.89 7.27
N ALA A 144 -10.35 20.75 6.62
CA ALA A 144 -11.60 20.47 5.91
C ALA A 144 -12.83 20.58 6.84
N LEU A 145 -12.77 19.96 8.02
CA LEU A 145 -13.85 20.02 9.01
C LEU A 145 -14.13 21.45 9.52
N ALA A 146 -13.09 22.29 9.63
CA ALA A 146 -13.27 23.68 10.03
C ALA A 146 -14.01 24.50 8.96
N HIS A 147 -13.71 24.26 7.68
CA HIS A 147 -14.40 24.93 6.57
C HIS A 147 -15.86 24.50 6.42
N GLU A 148 -16.18 23.23 6.68
CA GLU A 148 -17.56 22.74 6.69
C GLU A 148 -18.41 23.40 7.78
N ASN A 149 -17.86 23.55 8.98
CA ASN A 149 -18.56 24.20 10.11
C ASN A 149 -18.69 25.72 9.96
N ALA A 150 -17.87 26.35 9.11
CA ALA A 150 -17.87 27.80 8.87
C ALA A 150 -18.80 28.26 7.75
N SER A 151 -19.47 27.35 7.02
CA SER A 151 -20.47 27.73 6.01
C SER A 151 -21.76 28.24 6.70
N PRO A 152 -22.16 29.51 6.51
CA PRO A 152 -23.38 30.03 7.13
C PRO A 152 -24.60 29.38 6.48
N GLN A 153 -25.48 28.80 7.30
CA GLN A 153 -26.84 28.49 6.86
C GLN A 153 -27.51 29.80 6.43
N SER A 154 -27.77 29.93 5.13
CA SER A 154 -28.58 31.01 4.56
C SER A 154 -29.94 31.05 5.25
N PRO A 155 -30.43 32.22 5.72
CA PRO A 155 -31.79 32.32 6.24
C PRO A 155 -32.76 32.02 5.10
N ASP A 156 -33.66 31.08 5.38
CA ASP A 156 -34.84 30.75 4.62
C ASP A 156 -35.70 32.01 4.41
N GLU A 157 -35.65 32.62 3.22
CA GLU A 157 -36.70 33.58 2.79
C GLU A 157 -37.87 32.77 2.24
N THR A 158 -38.77 32.44 3.16
CA THR A 158 -40.06 31.83 2.87
C THR A 158 -40.88 32.74 1.95
N HIS A 159 -41.18 32.24 0.76
CA HIS A 159 -42.23 32.75 -0.12
C HIS A 159 -43.58 32.74 0.61
N GLY A 160 -44.09 33.93 0.98
CA GLY A 160 -45.47 34.16 1.43
C GLY A 160 -46.27 34.89 0.36
N SER A 161 -47.17 34.15 -0.29
CA SER A 161 -48.00 34.53 -1.44
C SER A 161 -48.84 35.80 -1.31
N LYS A 162 -49.03 36.44 -2.47
CA LYS A 162 -50.17 37.31 -2.81
C LYS A 162 -51.51 36.64 -2.47
N SER A 163 -52.45 37.36 -1.85
CA SER A 163 -53.89 37.33 -2.20
C SER A 163 -54.73 38.41 -1.50
N ALA A 164 -55.45 39.19 -2.32
CA ALA A 164 -56.77 39.82 -2.14
C ALA A 164 -57.13 40.58 -0.84
N ARG A 165 -57.36 41.91 -0.95
CA ARG A 165 -58.70 42.50 -1.13
C ARG A 165 -58.62 43.96 -1.55
#